data_AF-S4PNF3-F1
#
_entry.id   AF-S4PNF3-F1
#
_cell.length_a   1.000
_cell.length_b   1.000
_cell.length_c   1.000
_cell.angle_alpha   90.00
_cell.angle_beta   90.00
_cell.angle_gamma   90.00
#
_symmetry.space_group_name_H-M   'P 1'
#
loop_
_entity.id
_entity.type
_entity.pdbx_description
1 polymer ?
#
loop_
_entity_poly.entity_id
_entity_poly.type
_entity_poly.pdbx_seq_one_letter_code
_entity_poly.pdbx_strand_id
1 'polypeptide(L)'
;GRHGLFPHGIDVLTAADFQSVGPRKNAYLVVAPYVASFPEYTRPLLDHLVELKLEHWDCAIREVAAKAISKLTDKIPEYVATEVLPKLVKKTESIDLNIRHGAILGIGEAIYALSQAELPDGRKGDTLIDEELWSRVRGLVGELRSRQLLRGLGG
;
A
#
# COMPACT_ATOMS: atom_id res chain seq x y z
N GLY A 1 -19.87 -15.57 -2.72
CA GLY A 1 -20.70 -15.16 -3.86
C GLY A 1 -22.14 -15.62 -3.71
N ARG A 2 -22.53 -16.72 -4.35
CA ARG A 2 -23.94 -17.17 -4.44
C ARG A 2 -24.46 -18.04 -3.29
N HIS A 3 -23.58 -18.49 -2.40
CA HIS A 3 -23.94 -19.32 -1.24
C HIS A 3 -24.16 -18.52 0.06
N GLY A 4 -24.17 -17.18 0.01
CA GLY A 4 -24.36 -16.31 1.19
C GLY A 4 -23.17 -16.24 2.17
N LEU A 5 -22.10 -16.99 1.93
CA LEU A 5 -20.94 -17.11 2.83
C LEU A 5 -19.98 -15.91 2.83
N PHE A 6 -20.12 -14.97 1.89
CA PHE A 6 -19.22 -13.84 1.73
C PHE A 6 -20.02 -12.54 1.62
N PRO A 7 -19.79 -11.54 2.49
CA PRO A 7 -20.45 -10.22 2.42
C PRO A 7 -20.34 -9.63 1.02
N HIS A 8 -21.41 -9.04 0.48
CA HIS A 8 -21.38 -8.41 -0.87
C HIS A 8 -20.86 -9.32 -2.00
N GLY A 9 -20.93 -10.64 -1.82
CA GLY A 9 -20.23 -11.57 -2.70
C GLY A 9 -20.73 -11.61 -4.15
N ILE A 10 -21.93 -11.12 -4.44
CA ILE A 10 -22.41 -10.95 -5.82
C ILE A 10 -21.80 -9.70 -6.44
N ASP A 11 -21.78 -8.58 -5.72
CA ASP A 11 -21.21 -7.32 -6.17
C ASP A 11 -19.71 -7.46 -6.45
N VAL A 12 -18.99 -8.09 -5.51
CA VAL A 12 -17.55 -8.37 -5.67
C VAL A 12 -17.29 -9.29 -6.86
N LEU A 13 -18.05 -10.37 -7.04
CA LEU A 13 -17.87 -11.28 -8.18
C LEU A 13 -18.19 -10.60 -9.52
N THR A 14 -19.16 -9.70 -9.53
CA THR A 14 -19.55 -8.97 -10.73
C THR A 14 -18.49 -7.94 -11.10
N ALA A 15 -17.96 -7.20 -10.11
CA ALA A 15 -16.92 -6.21 -10.34
C ALA A 15 -15.56 -6.83 -10.66
N ALA A 16 -15.26 -8.00 -10.10
CA ALA A 16 -14.01 -8.74 -10.31
C ALA A 16 -14.16 -9.88 -11.34
N ASP A 17 -14.91 -9.62 -12.42
CA ASP A 17 -14.97 -10.57 -13.54
C ASP A 17 -13.62 -10.71 -14.26
N PHE A 18 -13.50 -11.76 -15.09
CA PHE A 18 -12.25 -12.06 -15.80
C PHE A 18 -11.74 -10.90 -16.67
N GLN A 19 -12.66 -10.14 -17.29
CA GLN A 19 -12.30 -9.03 -18.18
C GLN A 19 -11.81 -7.82 -17.38
N SER A 20 -12.40 -7.57 -16.22
CA SER A 20 -12.02 -6.45 -15.36
C SER A 20 -10.70 -6.70 -14.64
N VAL A 21 -10.40 -7.94 -14.25
CA VAL A 21 -9.15 -8.27 -13.53
C VAL A 21 -7.98 -8.67 -14.43
N GLY A 22 -8.24 -8.99 -15.71
CA GLY A 22 -7.19 -9.33 -16.67
C GLY A 22 -6.15 -8.20 -16.85
N PRO A 23 -6.58 -6.95 -17.11
CA PRO A 23 -5.67 -5.81 -17.15
C PRO A 23 -5.19 -5.41 -15.75
N ARG A 24 -3.89 -5.58 -15.48
CA ARG A 24 -3.27 -5.25 -14.19
C ARG A 24 -3.63 -3.87 -13.65
N LYS A 25 -3.58 -2.83 -14.49
CA LYS A 25 -3.94 -1.47 -14.05
C LYS A 25 -5.41 -1.38 -13.62
N ASN A 26 -6.31 -2.05 -14.33
CA ASN A 26 -7.73 -2.04 -13.98
C ASN A 26 -7.99 -2.81 -12.69
N ALA A 27 -7.41 -3.99 -12.54
CA ALA A 27 -7.49 -4.80 -11.32
C ALA A 27 -7.09 -4.00 -10.06
N TYR A 28 -5.95 -3.30 -10.12
CA TYR A 28 -5.38 -2.61 -8.96
C TYR A 28 -5.96 -1.22 -8.71
N LEU A 29 -6.30 -0.47 -9.77
CA LEU A 29 -6.65 0.95 -9.64
C LEU A 29 -8.14 1.24 -9.81
N VAL A 30 -8.94 0.24 -10.20
CA VAL A 30 -10.40 0.36 -10.38
C VAL A 30 -11.13 -0.71 -9.58
N VAL A 31 -10.83 -2.00 -9.81
CA VAL A 31 -11.53 -3.10 -9.13
C VAL A 31 -11.19 -3.15 -7.65
N ALA A 32 -9.90 -3.11 -7.27
CA ALA A 32 -9.51 -3.17 -5.86
C ALA A 32 -10.08 -2.01 -5.02
N PRO A 33 -10.05 -0.73 -5.45
CA PRO A 33 -10.70 0.36 -4.72
C PRO A 33 -12.22 0.21 -4.58
N TYR A 34 -12.88 -0.34 -5.60
CA TYR A 34 -14.30 -0.66 -5.53
C TYR A 34 -14.58 -1.75 -4.50
N VAL A 35 -13.86 -2.88 -4.53
CA VAL A 35 -14.03 -3.94 -3.54
C VAL A 35 -13.70 -3.44 -2.13
N ALA A 36 -12.68 -2.58 -2.01
CA ALA A 36 -12.29 -1.97 -0.75
C ALA A 36 -13.32 -0.96 -0.21
N SER A 37 -14.33 -0.53 -0.99
CA SER A 37 -15.41 0.30 -0.45
C SER A 37 -16.32 -0.48 0.51
N PHE A 38 -16.25 -1.81 0.49
CA PHE A 38 -16.85 -2.65 1.51
C PHE A 38 -15.84 -2.82 2.67
N PRO A 39 -16.15 -2.36 3.89
CA PRO A 39 -15.20 -2.33 5.02
C PRO A 39 -14.55 -3.68 5.35
N GLU A 40 -15.25 -4.79 5.09
CA GLU A 40 -14.76 -6.15 5.31
C GLU A 40 -13.55 -6.50 4.44
N TYR A 41 -13.38 -5.81 3.31
CA TYR A 41 -12.33 -6.08 2.33
C TYR A 41 -11.21 -5.06 2.32
N THR A 42 -11.42 -3.85 2.86
CA THR A 42 -10.42 -2.77 2.82
C THR A 42 -9.10 -3.19 3.44
N ARG A 43 -9.11 -3.65 4.69
CA ARG A 43 -7.90 -4.04 5.42
C ARG A 43 -7.23 -5.28 4.82
N PRO A 44 -7.93 -6.41 4.56
CA PRO A 44 -7.31 -7.57 3.90
C PRO A 44 -6.68 -7.27 2.55
N LEU A 45 -7.30 -6.39 1.73
CA LEU A 45 -6.73 -5.97 0.45
C LEU A 45 -5.45 -5.16 0.66
N LEU A 46 -5.46 -4.22 1.61
CA LEU A 46 -4.29 -3.41 1.92
C LEU A 46 -3.13 -4.28 2.44
N ASP A 47 -3.42 -5.21 3.35
CA ASP A 47 -2.44 -6.20 3.83
C ASP A 47 -1.87 -7.04 2.69
N HIS A 48 -2.70 -7.51 1.76
CA HIS A 48 -2.24 -8.25 0.58
C HIS A 48 -1.33 -7.42 -0.32
N LEU A 49 -1.64 -6.14 -0.53
CA LEU A 49 -0.78 -5.24 -1.31
C LEU A 49 0.59 -5.08 -0.64
N VAL A 50 0.62 -4.87 0.67
CA VAL A 50 1.85 -4.60 1.44
C VAL A 50 2.73 -5.84 1.61
N GLU A 51 2.12 -6.99 1.92
CA GLU A 51 2.87 -8.22 2.25
C GLU A 51 3.25 -9.04 1.02
N LEU A 52 2.55 -8.86 -0.12
CA LEU A 52 2.76 -9.70 -1.29
C LEU A 52 3.03 -8.91 -2.56
N LYS A 53 2.26 -7.85 -2.84
CA LYS A 53 2.39 -7.16 -4.14
C LYS A 53 3.52 -6.16 -4.19
N LEU A 54 3.84 -5.49 -3.08
CA LEU A 54 5.04 -4.67 -2.98
C LEU A 54 6.33 -5.50 -2.98
N GLU A 55 6.27 -6.78 -2.62
CA GLU A 55 7.44 -7.67 -2.59
C GLU A 55 7.62 -8.45 -3.90
N HIS A 56 6.73 -8.24 -4.87
CA HIS A 56 6.73 -8.98 -6.12
C HIS A 56 8.02 -8.72 -6.93
N TRP A 57 8.52 -9.72 -7.64
CA TRP A 57 9.76 -9.63 -8.43
C TRP A 57 9.67 -8.64 -9.61
N ASP A 58 8.50 -8.55 -10.27
CA ASP A 58 8.21 -7.58 -11.34
C ASP A 58 7.99 -6.16 -10.76
N CYS A 59 8.84 -5.21 -11.18
CA CYS A 59 8.77 -3.80 -10.80
C CYS A 59 7.42 -3.15 -11.14
N ALA A 60 6.84 -3.50 -12.30
CA ALA A 60 5.57 -2.92 -12.72
C ALA A 60 4.41 -3.32 -11.79
N ILE A 61 4.49 -4.49 -11.16
CA ILE A 61 3.53 -4.92 -10.13
C ILE A 61 3.70 -4.09 -8.87
N ARG A 62 4.94 -3.86 -8.42
CA ARG A 62 5.22 -3.04 -7.23
C ARG A 62 4.74 -1.60 -7.40
N GLU A 63 4.97 -1.01 -8.57
CA GLU A 63 4.52 0.36 -8.89
C GLU A 63 2.99 0.49 -8.87
N VAL A 64 2.27 -0.45 -9.49
CA VAL A 64 0.80 -0.38 -9.49
C VAL A 64 0.22 -0.72 -8.12
N ALA A 65 0.87 -1.58 -7.34
CA ALA A 65 0.48 -1.90 -5.97
C ALA A 65 0.63 -0.70 -5.04
N ALA A 66 1.73 0.06 -5.14
CA ALA A 66 1.92 1.28 -4.37
C ALA A 66 0.81 2.31 -4.66
N LYS A 67 0.47 2.51 -5.94
CA LYS A 67 -0.66 3.37 -6.34
C LYS A 67 -2.02 2.87 -5.82
N ALA A 68 -2.21 1.55 -5.74
CA ALA A 68 -3.41 0.98 -5.16
C ALA A 68 -3.49 1.26 -3.66
N ILE A 69 -2.38 1.18 -2.91
CA ILE A 69 -2.32 1.56 -1.49
C ILE A 69 -2.85 2.99 -1.31
N SER A 70 -2.35 3.95 -2.09
CA SER A 70 -2.80 5.34 -2.07
C SER A 70 -4.32 5.50 -2.26
N LYS A 71 -4.92 4.72 -3.17
CA LYS A 71 -6.39 4.70 -3.42
C LYS A 71 -7.21 4.03 -2.32
N LEU A 72 -6.58 3.27 -1.43
CA LEU A 72 -7.24 2.57 -0.32
C LEU A 72 -7.02 3.28 1.03
N THR A 73 -6.01 4.16 1.13
CA THR A 73 -5.64 4.84 2.37
C THR A 73 -6.76 5.70 2.95
N ASP A 74 -7.51 6.40 2.12
CA ASP A 74 -8.63 7.27 2.53
C ASP A 74 -9.72 6.54 3.33
N LYS A 75 -9.85 5.22 3.15
CA LYS A 75 -10.87 4.39 3.80
C LYS A 75 -10.50 4.00 5.22
N ILE A 76 -9.19 3.92 5.53
CA ILE A 76 -8.65 3.48 6.82
C ILE A 76 -7.34 4.22 7.17
N PRO A 77 -7.33 5.56 7.20
CA PRO A 77 -6.10 6.35 7.32
C PRO A 77 -5.35 6.08 8.63
N GLU A 78 -6.05 5.86 9.74
CA GLU A 78 -5.45 5.50 11.04
C GLU A 78 -4.63 4.22 10.92
N TYR A 79 -5.20 3.17 10.33
CA TYR A 79 -4.50 1.91 10.13
C TYR A 79 -3.27 2.07 9.23
N VAL A 80 -3.39 2.90 8.17
CA VAL A 80 -2.26 3.15 7.28
C VAL A 80 -1.12 3.85 8.02
N ALA A 81 -1.44 4.87 8.83
CA ALA A 81 -0.46 5.64 9.57
C ALA A 81 0.20 4.83 10.69
N THR A 82 -0.58 4.07 11.48
CA THR A 82 -0.08 3.43 12.71
C THR A 82 0.43 2.00 12.52
N GLU A 83 0.04 1.32 11.44
CA GLU A 83 0.41 -0.10 11.23
C GLU A 83 1.15 -0.30 9.90
N VAL A 84 0.61 0.23 8.80
CA VAL A 84 1.19 0.00 7.46
C VAL A 84 2.49 0.78 7.29
N LEU A 85 2.51 2.07 7.63
CA LEU A 85 3.69 2.91 7.42
C LEU A 85 4.91 2.43 8.25
N PRO A 86 4.79 2.11 9.55
CA PRO A 86 5.89 1.51 10.32
C PRO A 86 6.40 0.19 9.71
N LYS A 87 5.47 -0.65 9.25
CA LYS A 87 5.80 -1.92 8.61
C LYS A 87 6.58 -1.70 7.31
N LEU A 88 6.16 -0.76 6.47
CA LEU A 88 6.86 -0.41 5.24
C LEU A 88 8.26 0.13 5.53
N VAL A 89 8.42 1.03 6.52
CA VAL A 89 9.72 1.53 6.96
C VAL A 89 10.64 0.37 7.37
N LYS A 90 10.14 -0.59 8.16
CA LYS A 90 10.92 -1.78 8.52
C LYS A 90 11.32 -2.62 7.30
N LYS A 91 10.43 -2.77 6.31
CA LYS A 91 10.73 -3.52 5.06
C LYS A 91 11.86 -2.89 4.23
N THR A 92 12.14 -1.59 4.39
CA THR A 92 13.29 -0.94 3.72
C THR A 92 14.65 -1.44 4.24
N GLU A 93 14.68 -2.12 5.37
CA GLU A 93 15.88 -2.72 5.96
C GLU A 93 16.14 -4.14 5.43
N SER A 94 15.25 -4.68 4.58
CA SER A 94 15.38 -6.02 4.01
C SER A 94 16.63 -6.15 3.15
N ILE A 95 17.27 -7.33 3.16
CA ILE A 95 18.36 -7.63 2.22
C ILE A 95 17.86 -7.73 0.77
N ASP A 96 16.60 -8.11 0.58
CA ASP A 96 15.98 -8.26 -0.74
C ASP A 96 15.72 -6.89 -1.37
N LEU A 97 16.28 -6.67 -2.56
CA LEU A 97 16.14 -5.43 -3.33
C LEU A 97 14.69 -5.16 -3.73
N ASN A 98 13.92 -6.19 -4.08
CA ASN A 98 12.52 -6.05 -4.51
C ASN A 98 11.65 -5.58 -3.35
N ILE A 99 11.84 -6.17 -2.17
CA ILE A 99 11.14 -5.77 -0.93
C ILE A 99 11.47 -4.30 -0.61
N ARG A 100 12.75 -3.92 -0.63
CA ARG A 100 13.16 -2.54 -0.37
C ARG A 100 12.56 -1.56 -1.37
N HIS A 101 12.64 -1.87 -2.65
CA HIS A 101 12.10 -1.02 -3.71
C HIS A 101 10.59 -0.83 -3.56
N GLY A 102 9.84 -1.91 -3.34
CA GLY A 102 8.40 -1.83 -3.12
C GLY A 102 8.04 -1.05 -1.86
N ALA A 103 8.77 -1.27 -0.76
CA ALA A 103 8.57 -0.54 0.49
C ALA A 103 8.77 0.97 0.31
N ILE A 104 9.83 1.40 -0.39
CA ILE A 104 10.08 2.83 -0.68
C ILE A 104 8.93 3.45 -1.47
N LEU A 105 8.44 2.77 -2.52
CA LEU A 105 7.29 3.24 -3.29
C LEU A 105 6.02 3.32 -2.42
N GLY A 106 5.77 2.28 -1.61
CA GLY A 106 4.64 2.22 -0.69
C GLY A 106 4.66 3.33 0.34
N ILE A 107 5.83 3.67 0.90
CA ILE A 107 5.99 4.79 1.85
C ILE A 107 5.57 6.11 1.19
N GLY A 108 6.07 6.38 -0.01
CA GLY A 108 5.75 7.61 -0.73
C GLY A 108 4.26 7.74 -1.02
N GLU A 109 3.63 6.68 -1.54
CA GLU A 109 2.20 6.65 -1.85
C GLU A 109 1.33 6.73 -0.59
N ALA A 110 1.71 6.05 0.50
CA ALA A 110 0.99 6.10 1.77
C ALA A 110 1.04 7.50 2.40
N ILE A 111 2.22 8.11 2.49
CA ILE A 111 2.38 9.47 3.03
C ILE A 111 1.62 10.49 2.17
N TYR A 112 1.74 10.39 0.84
CA TYR A 112 1.00 11.26 -0.06
C TYR A 112 -0.51 11.13 0.19
N ALA A 113 -1.05 9.91 0.22
CA ALA A 113 -2.46 9.71 0.46
C ALA A 113 -2.92 10.18 1.86
N LEU A 114 -2.12 9.96 2.90
CA LEU A 114 -2.39 10.48 4.24
C LEU A 114 -2.44 12.01 4.28
N SER A 115 -1.55 12.70 3.56
CA SER A 115 -1.58 14.18 3.45
C SER A 115 -2.83 14.72 2.76
N GLN A 116 -3.46 13.90 1.91
CA GLN A 116 -4.70 14.27 1.21
C GLN A 116 -5.96 13.87 1.98
N ALA A 117 -5.90 12.79 2.77
CA ALA A 117 -7.01 12.28 3.56
C ALA A 117 -7.44 13.29 4.64
N GLU A 118 -8.75 13.49 4.77
CA GLU A 118 -9.35 14.32 5.82
C GLU A 118 -9.94 13.42 6.89
N LEU A 119 -9.57 13.69 8.13
CA LEU A 119 -10.08 13.00 9.30
C LEU A 119 -11.44 13.59 9.74
N PRO A 120 -12.23 12.87 10.54
CA PRO A 120 -13.53 13.37 11.03
C PRO A 120 -13.45 14.68 11.83
N ASP A 121 -12.28 15.01 12.39
CA ASP A 121 -12.01 16.24 13.13
C ASP A 121 -11.48 17.39 12.26
N GLY A 122 -11.42 17.20 10.93
CA GLY A 122 -10.96 18.20 9.95
C GLY A 122 -9.44 18.30 9.81
N ARG A 123 -8.66 17.53 10.57
CA ARG A 123 -7.20 17.45 10.36
C ARG A 123 -6.88 16.57 9.16
N LYS A 124 -5.66 16.73 8.62
CA LYS A 124 -5.13 15.83 7.59
C LYS A 124 -4.62 14.52 8.21
N GLY A 125 -4.68 13.43 7.45
CA GLY A 125 -4.27 12.10 7.91
C GLY A 125 -2.77 11.98 8.20
N ASP A 126 -1.93 12.83 7.62
CA ASP A 126 -0.50 12.90 7.93
C ASP A 126 -0.21 13.32 9.38
N THR A 127 -1.16 13.98 10.05
CA THR A 127 -1.06 14.30 11.49
C THR A 127 -1.13 13.07 12.41
N LEU A 128 -1.51 11.91 11.87
CA LEU A 128 -1.49 10.62 12.59
C LEU A 128 -0.10 10.00 12.67
N ILE A 129 0.84 10.45 11.84
CA ILE A 129 2.21 9.94 11.80
C ILE A 129 2.97 10.56 12.97
N ASP A 130 3.46 9.71 13.87
CA ASP A 130 4.26 10.18 15.01
C ASP A 130 5.65 10.68 14.58
N GLU A 131 6.27 11.48 15.45
CA GLU A 131 7.54 12.15 15.13
C GLU A 131 8.73 11.17 15.04
N GLU A 132 8.66 10.03 15.72
CA GLU A 132 9.67 8.98 15.63
C GLU A 132 9.67 8.36 14.23
N LEU A 133 8.49 8.02 13.71
CA LEU A 133 8.29 7.49 12.38
C LEU A 133 8.68 8.51 11.31
N TRP A 134 8.32 9.79 11.48
CA TRP A 134 8.78 10.87 10.60
C TRP A 134 10.30 11.01 10.58
N SER A 135 10.96 10.89 11.72
CA SER A 135 12.42 10.89 11.81
C SER A 135 13.03 9.76 10.98
N ARG A 136 12.49 8.53 11.10
CA ARG A 136 12.94 7.38 10.30
C ARG A 136 12.70 7.59 8.80
N VAL A 137 11.54 8.09 8.40
CA VAL A 137 11.24 8.38 6.99
C VAL A 137 12.21 9.42 6.42
N ARG A 138 12.51 10.50 7.16
CA ARG A 138 13.47 11.53 6.75
C ARG A 138 14.90 10.99 6.69
N GLY A 139 15.28 10.10 7.61
CA GLY A 139 16.60 9.46 7.66
C GLY A 139 16.82 8.39 6.58
N LEU A 140 15.74 7.85 6.02
CA LEU A 140 15.75 6.67 5.14
C LEU A 140 16.79 6.74 4.01
N VAL A 141 16.81 7.84 3.25
CA VAL A 141 17.75 7.98 2.12
C VAL A 141 19.21 7.99 2.61
N GLY A 142 19.48 8.63 3.75
CA GLY A 142 20.81 8.68 4.36
C GLY A 142 21.26 7.29 4.82
N GLU A 143 20.38 6.54 5.48
CA GLU A 143 20.65 5.18 5.96
C GLU A 143 20.87 4.19 4.81
N LEU A 144 20.05 4.26 3.75
CA LEU A 144 20.24 3.41 2.58
C LEU A 144 21.55 3.73 1.85
N ARG A 145 21.95 5.01 1.79
CA ARG A 145 23.24 5.42 1.20
C ARG A 145 24.43 4.92 2.03
N SER A 146 24.40 5.11 3.35
CA SER A 146 25.52 4.70 4.22
C SER A 146 25.76 3.20 4.18
N ARG A 147 24.70 2.40 3.98
CA ARG A 147 24.76 0.94 3.81
C ARG A 147 25.01 0.48 2.37
N GLN A 148 25.21 1.39 1.42
CA GLN A 148 25.37 1.10 -0.02
C GLN A 148 24.19 0.33 -0.62
N LEU A 149 23.00 0.46 -0.05
CA LEU A 149 21.78 -0.27 -0.42
C LEU A 149 21.05 0.33 -1.63
N LEU A 150 21.46 1.50 -2.12
CA LEU A 150 20.93 2.09 -3.35
C LEU A 150 21.66 1.61 -4.62
N ARG A 151 22.66 0.74 -4.48
CA ARG A 151 23.37 0.16 -5.62
C ARG A 151 22.57 -1.01 -6.20
N GLY A 152 22.64 -1.17 -7.52
CA GLY A 152 22.06 -2.32 -8.20
C GLY A 152 22.79 -3.62 -7.84
N LEU A 153 22.32 -4.74 -8.37
CA LEU A 153 22.90 -6.08 -8.13
C LEU A 153 24.38 -6.23 -8.57
N GLY A 154 24.99 -5.20 -9.16
CA GLY A 154 26.35 -5.19 -9.69
C GLY A 154 27.44 -4.56 -8.82
N GLY A 155 27.12 -4.05 -7.62
CA GLY A 155 28.09 -3.43 -6.70
C GLY A 155 28.36 -1.95 -6.91
#